data_AF-A0A520E077-F1
#
_entry.id   AF-A0A520E077-F1
#
_cell.length_a   1.000
_cell.length_b   1.000
_cell.length_c   1.000
_cell.angle_alpha   90.00
_cell.angle_beta   90.00
_cell.angle_gamma   90.00
#
_symmetry.space_group_name_H-M   'P 1'
#
loop_
_entity.id
_entity.type
_entity.pdbx_description
1 polymer ?
#
loop_
_entity_poly.entity_id
_entity_poly.type
_entity_poly.pdbx_seq_one_letter_code
_entity_poly.pdbx_strand_id
1 'polypeptide(L)'
;MALGLSWTGAVHAEASVDALRVARAAIVARDTQGHPFAIVDKRGARVHVFDADGKLMASSPVLLGLAKGDDSVPGIGERPMAQILPKERTTPAGRFVSEPGRNLQGEDIVWIDYNAAVSMHRVRATKKEERRLQRLATPTVADNRISYGCINVPAAFYDRHIKPVLGSAKGVVYVLPEAGPLEGRFAFLDTATRSD
;
A
#
# COMPACT_ATOMS: atom_id res chain seq x y z
N MET A 1 33.16 -12.04 -3.53
CA MET A 1 32.88 -10.64 -3.91
C MET A 1 31.51 -10.59 -4.57
N ALA A 2 30.47 -10.23 -3.82
CA ALA A 2 29.14 -10.01 -4.38
C ALA A 2 29.05 -8.55 -4.79
N LEU A 3 28.92 -8.30 -6.10
CA LEU A 3 28.70 -6.97 -6.65
C LEU A 3 27.36 -6.45 -6.12
N GLY A 4 27.42 -5.51 -5.18
CA GLY A 4 26.28 -4.78 -4.69
C GLY A 4 25.73 -3.92 -5.82
N LEU A 5 24.58 -4.31 -6.35
CA LEU A 5 23.75 -3.42 -7.17
C LEU A 5 23.29 -2.28 -6.26
N SER A 6 24.03 -1.18 -6.27
CA SER A 6 23.61 0.09 -5.69
C SER A 6 22.32 0.52 -6.39
N TRP A 7 21.20 0.44 -5.67
CA TRP A 7 19.94 1.06 -6.07
C TRP A 7 20.12 2.59 -6.00
N THR A 8 20.71 3.18 -7.04
CA THR A 8 20.76 4.63 -7.25
C THR A 8 19.63 5.13 -8.17
N GLY A 9 18.74 4.23 -8.61
CA GLY A 9 17.65 4.53 -9.53
C GLY A 9 16.26 4.52 -8.91
N ALA A 10 16.05 5.24 -7.81
CA ALA A 10 14.70 5.67 -7.43
C ALA A 10 14.71 7.19 -7.50
N VAL A 11 14.56 7.72 -8.71
CA VAL A 11 14.06 9.08 -8.91
C VAL A 11 12.90 9.25 -7.93
N HIS A 12 12.92 10.32 -7.14
CA HIS A 12 11.78 10.71 -6.31
C HIS A 12 10.60 10.96 -7.25
N ALA A 13 9.89 9.90 -7.65
CA ALA A 13 8.67 10.04 -8.40
C ALA A 13 7.70 10.71 -7.43
N GLU A 14 7.32 11.94 -7.80
CA GLU A 14 6.43 12.79 -7.04
C GLU A 14 5.14 12.03 -6.73
N ALA A 15 4.58 12.26 -5.54
CA ALA A 15 3.29 11.68 -5.20
C ALA A 15 2.25 12.17 -6.21
N SER A 16 1.33 11.28 -6.61
CA SER A 16 0.27 11.65 -7.56
C SER A 16 -0.59 12.78 -7.00
N VAL A 17 -1.23 13.55 -7.89
CA VAL A 17 -2.14 14.64 -7.49
C VAL A 17 -3.20 14.13 -6.53
N ASP A 18 -3.77 12.95 -6.79
CA ASP A 18 -4.74 12.29 -5.90
C ASP A 18 -4.13 11.96 -4.52
N ALA A 19 -2.92 11.42 -4.48
CA ALA A 19 -2.24 11.13 -3.21
C ALA A 19 -1.97 12.41 -2.40
N LEU A 20 -1.51 13.48 -3.05
CA LEU A 20 -1.28 14.77 -2.37
C LEU A 20 -2.59 15.40 -1.91
N ARG A 21 -3.66 15.31 -2.72
CA ARG A 21 -5.01 15.78 -2.35
C ARG A 21 -5.52 15.06 -1.10
N VAL A 22 -5.44 13.73 -1.09
CA VAL A 22 -5.87 12.92 0.07
C VAL A 22 -5.00 13.20 1.30
N ALA A 23 -3.68 13.29 1.15
CA ALA A 23 -2.77 13.60 2.26
C ALA A 23 -3.14 14.95 2.91
N ARG A 24 -3.30 15.99 2.09
CA ARG A 24 -3.61 17.34 2.58
C ARG A 24 -4.98 17.38 3.26
N ALA A 25 -6.00 16.79 2.63
CA ALA A 25 -7.35 16.75 3.19
C ALA A 25 -7.44 15.94 4.49
N ALA A 26 -6.75 14.80 4.58
CA ALA A 26 -6.72 13.97 5.79
C ALA A 26 -6.11 14.73 6.98
N ILE A 27 -5.07 15.54 6.74
CA ILE A 27 -4.47 16.40 7.77
C ILE A 27 -5.43 17.52 8.20
N VAL A 28 -6.02 18.24 7.25
CA VAL A 28 -6.98 19.33 7.53
C VAL A 28 -8.18 18.82 8.33
N ALA A 29 -8.71 17.65 7.95
CA ALA A 29 -9.82 17.01 8.64
C ALA A 29 -9.43 16.32 9.96
N ARG A 30 -8.14 16.32 10.34
CA ARG A 30 -7.57 15.56 11.47
C ARG A 30 -7.91 14.06 11.41
N ASP A 31 -8.14 13.53 10.22
CA ASP A 31 -8.53 12.13 10.01
C ASP A 31 -7.39 11.16 10.36
N THR A 32 -6.13 11.59 10.23
CA THR A 32 -4.95 10.81 10.67
C THR A 32 -4.85 10.70 12.19
N GLN A 33 -5.62 11.50 12.94
CA GLN A 33 -5.58 11.59 14.42
C GLN A 33 -4.18 11.90 14.99
N GLY A 34 -3.36 12.63 14.22
CA GLY A 34 -1.97 12.96 14.61
C GLY A 34 -0.99 11.80 14.49
N HIS A 35 -1.39 10.68 13.88
CA HIS A 35 -0.49 9.58 13.56
C HIS A 35 0.20 9.81 12.21
N PRO A 36 1.43 9.29 12.03
CA PRO A 36 2.00 9.20 10.71
C PRO A 36 1.18 8.21 9.86
N PHE A 37 1.27 8.37 8.55
CA PHE A 37 0.38 7.65 7.64
C PHE A 37 1.04 7.31 6.31
N ALA A 38 0.44 6.40 5.57
CA ALA A 38 0.82 6.12 4.20
C ALA A 38 -0.38 6.17 3.27
N ILE A 39 -0.10 6.51 2.01
CA ILE A 39 -1.06 6.45 0.92
C ILE A 39 -0.58 5.42 -0.09
N VAL A 40 -1.41 4.43 -0.38
CA VAL A 40 -1.19 3.44 -1.44
C VAL A 40 -1.99 3.87 -2.65
N ASP A 41 -1.30 4.42 -3.64
CA ASP A 41 -1.86 4.76 -4.94
C ASP A 41 -1.93 3.50 -5.81
N LYS A 42 -3.13 2.95 -5.95
CA LYS A 42 -3.37 1.76 -6.76
C LYS A 42 -3.17 2.03 -8.25
N ARG A 43 -3.57 3.21 -8.75
CA ARG A 43 -3.44 3.58 -10.16
C ARG A 43 -1.98 3.76 -10.57
N GLY A 44 -1.16 4.28 -9.66
CA GLY A 44 0.29 4.40 -9.84
C GLY A 44 1.10 3.16 -9.44
N ALA A 45 0.50 2.19 -8.73
CA ALA A 45 1.19 1.09 -8.06
C ALA A 45 2.35 1.58 -7.15
N ARG A 46 2.07 2.59 -6.32
CA ARG A 46 3.04 3.19 -5.41
C ARG A 46 2.51 3.28 -3.99
N VAL A 47 3.45 3.37 -3.04
CA VAL A 47 3.18 3.79 -1.67
C VAL A 47 3.97 5.05 -1.38
N HIS A 48 3.33 5.98 -0.67
CA HIS A 48 3.88 7.25 -0.22
C HIS A 48 3.75 7.31 1.30
N VAL A 49 4.85 7.50 2.02
CA VAL A 49 4.89 7.54 3.49
C VAL A 49 5.03 8.98 3.93
N PHE A 50 4.19 9.40 4.86
CA PHE A 50 4.12 10.75 5.41
C PHE A 50 4.33 10.71 6.93
N ASP A 51 4.95 11.77 7.47
CA ASP A 51 4.94 11.98 8.91
C ASP A 51 3.57 12.48 9.40
N ALA A 52 3.45 12.70 10.72
CA ALA A 52 2.20 13.13 11.35
C ALA A 52 1.73 14.53 10.90
N ASP A 53 2.64 15.36 10.40
CA ASP A 53 2.35 16.70 9.90
C ASP A 53 2.00 16.72 8.40
N GLY A 54 2.04 15.56 7.73
CA GLY A 54 1.73 15.42 6.32
C GLY A 54 2.89 15.71 5.37
N LYS A 55 4.13 15.73 5.86
CA LYS A 55 5.32 15.85 5.01
C LYS A 55 5.67 14.50 4.41
N LEU A 56 5.85 14.47 3.09
CA LEU A 56 6.28 13.26 2.38
C LEU A 56 7.70 12.86 2.81
N MET A 57 7.85 11.68 3.40
CA MET A 57 9.12 11.13 3.86
C MET A 57 9.79 10.26 2.80
N ALA A 58 9.00 9.40 2.14
CA ALA A 58 9.53 8.40 1.22
C ALA A 58 8.45 7.90 0.25
N SER A 59 8.87 7.35 -0.89
CA SER A 59 7.98 6.73 -1.87
C SER A 59 8.63 5.53 -2.54
N SER A 60 7.83 4.52 -2.90
CA SER A 60 8.31 3.30 -3.56
C SER A 60 7.26 2.70 -4.50
N PRO A 61 7.67 2.03 -5.60
CA PRO A 61 6.79 1.10 -6.28
C PRO A 61 6.37 -0.03 -5.33
N VAL A 62 5.18 -0.58 -5.55
CA VAL A 62 4.65 -1.72 -4.80
C VAL A 62 4.05 -2.76 -5.76
N LEU A 63 3.91 -4.00 -5.32
CA LEU A 63 3.06 -4.98 -5.98
C LEU A 63 1.70 -5.02 -5.28
N LEU A 64 0.64 -5.11 -6.07
CA LEU A 64 -0.75 -5.10 -5.63
C LEU A 64 -1.44 -6.40 -6.05
N GLY A 65 -2.68 -6.54 -5.59
CA GLY A 65 -3.58 -7.60 -6.02
C GLY A 65 -3.61 -7.71 -7.55
N LEU A 66 -3.66 -8.95 -8.04
CA LEU A 66 -3.69 -9.25 -9.47
C LEU A 66 -4.88 -8.60 -10.18
N ALA A 67 -6.05 -8.58 -9.56
CA ALA A 67 -7.24 -7.95 -10.11
C ALA A 67 -7.26 -6.45 -9.80
N LYS A 68 -7.77 -5.67 -10.75
CA LYS A 68 -8.22 -4.30 -10.47
C LYS A 68 -9.57 -4.35 -9.77
N GLY A 69 -9.78 -3.49 -8.79
CA GLY A 69 -11.05 -3.40 -8.06
C GLY A 69 -10.83 -2.95 -6.63
N ASP A 70 -11.85 -2.30 -6.05
CA ASP A 70 -11.74 -1.59 -4.77
C ASP A 70 -12.25 -2.38 -3.57
N ASP A 71 -12.96 -3.48 -3.80
CA ASP A 71 -13.57 -4.28 -2.75
C ASP A 71 -12.98 -5.68 -2.69
N SER A 72 -12.92 -6.22 -1.48
CA SER A 72 -12.67 -7.63 -1.24
C SER A 72 -13.98 -8.42 -1.28
N VAL A 73 -13.91 -9.66 -1.75
CA VAL A 73 -15.07 -10.57 -1.69
C VAL A 73 -15.31 -10.96 -0.22
N PRO A 74 -16.57 -11.04 0.25
CA PRO A 74 -16.87 -11.49 1.62
C PRO A 74 -16.22 -12.84 1.96
N GLY A 75 -15.63 -12.93 3.15
CA GLY A 75 -14.97 -14.14 3.65
C GLY A 75 -13.65 -14.51 2.96
N ILE A 76 -13.10 -13.66 2.09
CA ILE A 76 -11.87 -13.99 1.34
C ILE A 76 -10.67 -14.29 2.25
N GLY A 77 -10.57 -13.64 3.41
CA GLY A 77 -9.46 -13.83 4.35
C GLY A 77 -9.43 -15.23 4.98
N GLU A 78 -10.56 -15.95 4.99
CA GLU A 78 -10.67 -17.30 5.54
C GLU A 78 -10.51 -18.40 4.48
N ARG A 79 -10.50 -18.02 3.20
CA ARG A 79 -10.44 -18.98 2.08
C ARG A 79 -9.01 -19.46 1.85
N PRO A 80 -8.80 -20.76 1.60
CA PRO A 80 -7.51 -21.27 1.14
C PRO A 80 -7.05 -20.55 -0.14
N MET A 81 -5.76 -20.19 -0.22
CA MET A 81 -5.22 -19.47 -1.39
C MET A 81 -5.49 -20.16 -2.73
N ALA A 82 -5.52 -21.49 -2.76
CA ALA A 82 -5.81 -22.27 -3.97
C ALA A 82 -7.24 -22.05 -4.50
N GLN A 83 -8.17 -21.60 -3.65
CA GLN A 83 -9.57 -21.35 -4.00
C GLN A 83 -9.83 -19.88 -4.35
N ILE A 84 -8.87 -18.97 -4.17
CA ILE A 84 -9.03 -17.56 -4.51
C ILE A 84 -8.79 -17.37 -6.01
N LEU A 85 -9.86 -17.04 -6.73
CA LEU A 85 -9.85 -16.86 -8.18
C LEU A 85 -9.06 -15.61 -8.56
N PRO A 86 -8.44 -15.56 -9.75
CA PRO A 86 -7.68 -14.39 -10.20
C PRO A 86 -8.44 -13.06 -10.08
N LYS A 87 -9.74 -13.04 -10.42
CA LYS A 87 -10.60 -11.85 -10.35
C LYS A 87 -10.91 -11.36 -8.92
N GLU A 88 -10.69 -12.21 -7.92
CA GLU A 88 -10.97 -11.89 -6.51
C GLU A 88 -9.74 -11.35 -5.79
N ARG A 89 -8.57 -11.38 -6.43
CA ARG A 89 -7.28 -10.95 -5.86
C ARG A 89 -7.13 -9.43 -5.94
N THR A 90 -7.98 -8.70 -5.24
CA THR A 90 -7.97 -7.23 -5.18
C THR A 90 -7.19 -6.75 -3.96
N THR A 91 -6.56 -5.58 -4.07
CA THR A 91 -6.15 -4.81 -2.88
C THR A 91 -7.31 -3.86 -2.54
N PRO A 92 -7.98 -4.02 -1.38
CA PRO A 92 -9.16 -3.22 -1.04
C PRO A 92 -8.79 -1.75 -0.86
N ALA A 93 -9.65 -0.85 -1.35
CA ALA A 93 -9.53 0.59 -1.15
C ALA A 93 -10.23 1.00 0.15
N GLY A 94 -9.70 2.00 0.84
CA GLY A 94 -10.27 2.48 2.09
C GLY A 94 -9.26 3.09 3.04
N ARG A 95 -9.73 3.44 4.23
CA ARG A 95 -8.94 3.93 5.36
C ARG A 95 -8.77 2.81 6.37
N PHE A 96 -7.53 2.50 6.72
CA PHE A 96 -7.16 1.41 7.62
C PHE A 96 -6.27 1.93 8.74
N VAL A 97 -6.44 1.40 9.95
CA VAL A 97 -5.47 1.59 11.03
C VAL A 97 -4.46 0.46 10.93
N SER A 98 -3.16 0.79 10.87
CA SER A 98 -2.12 -0.21 10.72
C SER A 98 -1.86 -0.93 12.04
N GLU A 99 -1.65 -2.25 11.96
CA GLU A 99 -1.31 -3.08 13.12
C GLU A 99 -0.02 -3.87 12.87
N PRO A 100 0.95 -3.84 13.80
CA PRO A 100 2.11 -4.72 13.75
C PRO A 100 1.68 -6.19 13.82
N GLY A 101 2.31 -7.05 13.03
CA GLY A 101 2.02 -8.48 13.04
C GLY A 101 3.21 -9.33 12.66
N ARG A 102 3.01 -10.65 12.68
CA ARG A 102 3.93 -11.64 12.13
C ARG A 102 3.17 -12.61 11.23
N ASN A 103 3.80 -13.02 10.14
CA ASN A 103 3.26 -14.13 9.34
C ASN A 103 3.57 -15.50 10.00
N LEU A 104 3.11 -16.58 9.36
CA LEU A 104 3.36 -17.95 9.80
C LEU A 104 4.84 -18.36 9.81
N GLN A 105 5.71 -17.62 9.13
CA GLN A 105 7.17 -17.82 9.13
C GLN A 105 7.88 -16.97 10.18
N GLY A 106 7.15 -16.20 10.99
CA GLY A 106 7.70 -15.33 12.04
C GLY A 106 8.25 -13.98 11.54
N GLU A 107 8.17 -13.69 10.25
CA GLU A 107 8.54 -12.39 9.67
C GLU A 107 7.55 -11.32 10.05
N ASP A 108 8.06 -10.14 10.40
CA ASP A 108 7.24 -8.96 10.67
C ASP A 108 6.52 -8.47 9.42
N ILE A 109 5.24 -8.13 9.61
CA ILE A 109 4.33 -7.58 8.60
C ILE A 109 3.52 -6.44 9.24
N VAL A 110 2.90 -5.62 8.39
CA VAL A 110 1.89 -4.63 8.82
C VAL A 110 0.54 -5.12 8.33
N TRP A 111 -0.38 -5.43 9.23
CA TRP A 111 -1.77 -5.70 8.87
C TRP A 111 -2.45 -4.40 8.41
N ILE A 112 -3.20 -4.50 7.31
CA ILE A 112 -3.94 -3.38 6.71
C ILE A 112 -5.43 -3.65 6.84
N ASP A 113 -5.89 -4.81 6.34
CA ASP A 113 -7.26 -5.28 6.52
C ASP A 113 -7.21 -6.71 7.03
N TYR A 114 -7.48 -6.87 8.33
CA TYR A 114 -7.41 -8.16 8.99
C TYR A 114 -8.47 -9.13 8.47
N ASN A 115 -9.69 -8.65 8.22
CA ASN A 115 -10.81 -9.48 7.75
C ASN A 115 -10.58 -10.00 6.32
N ALA A 116 -9.94 -9.19 5.47
CA ALA A 116 -9.54 -9.62 4.13
C ALA A 116 -8.18 -10.37 4.11
N ALA A 117 -7.54 -10.57 5.26
CA ALA A 117 -6.18 -11.10 5.39
C ALA A 117 -5.14 -10.34 4.53
N VAL A 118 -5.31 -9.03 4.38
CA VAL A 118 -4.42 -8.16 3.59
C VAL A 118 -3.40 -7.49 4.50
N SER A 119 -2.13 -7.65 4.15
CA SER A 119 -1.01 -7.01 4.83
C SER A 119 -0.09 -6.28 3.86
N MET A 120 0.67 -5.33 4.39
CA MET A 120 1.84 -4.75 3.74
C MET A 120 3.10 -5.44 4.26
N HIS A 121 3.92 -5.97 3.35
CA HIS A 121 5.13 -6.71 3.72
C HIS A 121 6.21 -6.64 2.65
N ARG A 122 7.41 -7.11 3.01
CA ARG A 122 8.55 -7.23 2.07
C ARG A 122 8.18 -8.13 0.90
N VAL A 123 8.60 -7.76 -0.29
CA VAL A 123 8.53 -8.64 -1.47
C VAL A 123 9.34 -9.90 -1.22
N ARG A 124 8.72 -11.06 -1.50
CA ARG A 124 9.36 -12.38 -1.39
C ARG A 124 9.58 -12.95 -2.78
N ALA A 125 10.84 -13.18 -3.15
CA ALA A 125 11.21 -13.70 -4.46
C ALA A 125 11.44 -15.22 -4.46
N THR A 126 10.57 -15.97 -3.78
CA THR A 126 10.72 -17.43 -3.61
C THR A 126 10.35 -18.23 -4.86
N LYS A 127 9.56 -17.66 -5.77
CA LYS A 127 9.18 -18.26 -7.07
C LYS A 127 9.74 -17.41 -8.21
N LYS A 128 10.68 -17.96 -8.99
CA LYS A 128 11.40 -17.22 -10.03
C LYS A 128 10.47 -16.79 -11.17
N GLU A 129 9.48 -17.62 -11.49
CA GLU A 129 8.51 -17.43 -12.57
C GLU A 129 7.63 -16.21 -12.33
N GLU A 130 7.41 -15.84 -11.06
CA GLU A 130 6.64 -14.65 -10.70
C GLU A 130 7.38 -13.35 -10.99
N ARG A 131 8.73 -13.38 -11.09
CA ARG A 131 9.57 -12.22 -11.44
C ARG A 131 9.28 -10.96 -10.63
N ARG A 132 8.97 -11.11 -9.33
CA ARG A 132 8.46 -10.01 -8.47
C ARG A 132 9.41 -8.82 -8.36
N LEU A 133 10.72 -9.06 -8.28
CA LEU A 133 11.71 -7.99 -8.21
C LEU A 133 11.81 -7.24 -9.54
N GLN A 134 11.74 -7.96 -10.66
CA GLN A 134 11.75 -7.35 -11.99
C GLN A 134 10.49 -6.51 -12.21
N ARG A 135 9.31 -7.02 -11.80
CA ARG A 135 8.05 -6.26 -11.84
C ARG A 135 8.12 -4.94 -11.07
N LEU A 136 8.73 -4.94 -9.88
CA LEU A 136 8.96 -3.72 -9.10
C LEU A 136 9.90 -2.72 -9.77
N ALA A 137 10.76 -3.18 -10.68
CA ALA A 137 11.73 -2.35 -11.39
C ALA A 137 11.19 -1.79 -12.72
N THR A 138 10.01 -2.22 -13.19
CA THR A 138 9.41 -1.66 -14.40
C THR A 138 8.58 -0.42 -14.09
N PRO A 139 8.40 0.49 -15.07
CA PRO A 139 7.49 1.64 -14.93
C PRO A 139 6.02 1.26 -15.15
N THR A 140 5.72 0.04 -15.61
CA THR A 140 4.38 -0.34 -16.07
C THR A 140 3.53 -0.84 -14.91
N VAL A 141 2.51 -0.09 -14.52
CA VAL A 141 1.56 -0.45 -13.45
C VAL A 141 0.96 -1.86 -13.60
N ALA A 142 0.75 -2.33 -14.85
CA ALA A 142 0.25 -3.67 -15.11
C ALA A 142 1.22 -4.77 -14.65
N ASP A 143 2.54 -4.55 -14.71
CA ASP A 143 3.54 -5.49 -14.24
C ASP A 143 3.48 -5.65 -12.71
N ASN A 144 3.06 -4.59 -12.00
CA ASN A 144 2.94 -4.57 -10.55
C ASN A 144 1.72 -5.35 -10.00
N ARG A 145 0.91 -5.97 -10.86
CA ARG A 145 -0.30 -6.73 -10.47
C ARG A 145 0.00 -8.23 -10.43
N ILE A 146 0.09 -8.80 -9.23
CA ILE A 146 0.46 -10.22 -9.06
C ILE A 146 0.04 -10.83 -7.72
N SER A 147 -0.19 -10.03 -6.68
CA SER A 147 -0.45 -10.55 -5.34
C SER A 147 -1.88 -11.07 -5.19
N TYR A 148 -2.18 -11.68 -4.05
CA TYR A 148 -3.52 -12.09 -3.66
C TYR A 148 -4.33 -10.96 -2.99
N GLY A 149 -3.74 -9.77 -2.87
CA GLY A 149 -4.33 -8.60 -2.23
C GLY A 149 -3.33 -7.83 -1.38
N CYS A 150 -2.36 -8.53 -0.76
CA CYS A 150 -1.27 -7.92 0.00
C CYS A 150 -0.47 -6.90 -0.82
N ILE A 151 0.00 -5.87 -0.14
CA ILE A 151 0.87 -4.83 -0.72
C ILE A 151 2.31 -5.26 -0.50
N ASN A 152 3.06 -5.51 -1.57
CA ASN A 152 4.47 -5.93 -1.44
C ASN A 152 5.40 -4.80 -1.80
N VAL A 153 6.35 -4.51 -0.92
CA VAL A 153 7.30 -3.41 -1.10
C VAL A 153 8.74 -3.94 -1.13
N PRO A 154 9.71 -3.22 -1.73
CA PRO A 154 11.13 -3.58 -1.63
C PRO A 154 11.55 -3.73 -0.17
N ALA A 155 12.34 -4.76 0.14
CA ALA A 155 12.73 -5.08 1.52
C ALA A 155 13.41 -3.88 2.23
N ALA A 156 14.36 -3.23 1.56
CA ALA A 156 15.05 -2.06 2.11
C ALA A 156 14.10 -0.88 2.40
N PHE A 157 13.07 -0.67 1.56
CA PHE A 157 12.07 0.36 1.78
C PHE A 157 11.18 0.02 2.98
N TYR A 158 10.80 -1.27 3.11
CA TYR A 158 10.04 -1.74 4.26
C TYR A 158 10.79 -1.47 5.57
N ASP A 159 12.04 -1.90 5.65
CA ASP A 159 12.85 -1.81 6.86
C ASP A 159 13.14 -0.37 7.26
N ARG A 160 13.37 0.51 6.28
CA ARG A 160 13.72 1.90 6.52
C ARG A 160 12.52 2.80 6.80
N HIS A 161 11.37 2.55 6.16
CA HIS A 161 10.24 3.49 6.15
C HIS A 161 8.92 2.90 6.62
N ILE A 162 8.57 1.67 6.24
CA ILE A 162 7.28 1.09 6.62
C ILE A 162 7.29 0.60 8.07
N LYS A 163 8.25 -0.25 8.44
CA LYS A 163 8.30 -0.85 9.76
C LYS A 163 8.37 0.17 10.90
N PRO A 164 9.23 1.22 10.84
CA PRO A 164 9.30 2.19 11.93
C PRO A 164 8.02 3.02 12.06
N VAL A 165 7.35 3.32 10.94
CA VAL A 165 6.21 4.24 10.88
C VAL A 165 4.87 3.55 11.11
N LEU A 166 4.67 2.37 10.51
CA LEU A 166 3.38 1.66 10.49
C LEU A 166 3.41 0.31 11.22
N GLY A 167 4.61 -0.23 11.48
CA GLY A 167 4.81 -1.57 12.04
C GLY A 167 5.39 -1.61 13.45
N SER A 168 5.63 -0.45 14.07
CA SER A 168 6.13 -0.34 15.46
C SER A 168 5.19 0.46 16.37
N ALA A 169 4.25 1.19 15.78
CA ALA A 169 3.21 1.96 16.44
C ALA A 169 1.97 2.01 15.53
N LYS A 170 0.85 2.50 16.07
CA LYS A 170 -0.36 2.76 15.27
C LYS A 170 -0.06 3.85 14.23
N GLY A 171 -0.43 3.57 12.98
CA GLY A 171 -0.45 4.51 11.87
C GLY A 171 -1.76 4.39 11.10
N VAL A 172 -1.92 5.24 10.09
CA VAL A 172 -3.08 5.17 9.18
C VAL A 172 -2.60 4.84 7.77
N VAL A 173 -3.32 3.97 7.07
CA VAL A 173 -3.06 3.65 5.67
C VAL A 173 -4.31 3.94 4.85
N TYR A 174 -4.18 4.85 3.91
CA TYR A 174 -5.20 5.14 2.90
C TYR A 174 -4.85 4.38 1.64
N VAL A 175 -5.70 3.46 1.21
CA VAL A 175 -5.56 2.79 -0.10
C VAL A 175 -6.52 3.47 -1.07
N LEU A 176 -5.99 4.16 -2.07
CA LEU A 176 -6.80 4.94 -3.00
C LEU A 176 -7.58 4.04 -3.95
N PRO A 177 -8.88 4.31 -4.20
CA PRO A 177 -9.66 3.56 -5.16
C PRO A 177 -9.12 3.71 -6.59
N GLU A 178 -9.31 2.66 -7.39
CA GLU A 178 -8.96 2.66 -8.81
C GLU A 178 -10.16 2.48 -9.74
N ALA A 179 -11.27 1.93 -9.24
CA ALA A 179 -12.52 1.72 -9.98
C ALA A 179 -13.57 2.78 -9.65
N GLY A 180 -13.60 3.27 -8.41
CA GLY A 180 -14.50 4.33 -7.95
C GLY A 180 -13.84 5.72 -7.80
N PRO A 181 -14.65 6.74 -7.47
CA PRO A 181 -14.16 8.06 -7.06
C PRO A 181 -13.54 8.01 -5.66
N LEU A 182 -12.66 8.96 -5.34
CA LEU A 182 -12.01 9.05 -4.02
C LEU A 182 -13.03 9.31 -2.91
N GLU A 183 -14.02 10.16 -3.20
CA GLU A 183 -15.08 10.62 -2.31
C GLU A 183 -15.94 9.45 -1.82
N GLY A 184 -16.10 8.41 -2.64
CA GLY A 184 -16.81 7.17 -2.26
C GLY A 184 -16.10 6.36 -1.18
N ARG A 185 -14.82 6.64 -0.88
CA ARG A 185 -14.03 5.99 0.18
C ARG A 185 -13.60 6.94 1.29
N PHE A 186 -13.57 8.24 1.03
CA PHE A 186 -13.02 9.25 1.92
C PHE A 186 -13.95 10.45 2.05
N ALA A 187 -14.91 10.37 2.99
CA ALA A 187 -15.90 11.43 3.22
C ALA A 187 -15.29 12.80 3.60
N PHE A 188 -14.06 12.81 4.13
CA PHE A 188 -13.34 14.07 4.44
C PHE A 188 -12.92 14.86 3.18
N LEU A 189 -13.08 14.31 1.97
CA LEU A 189 -12.84 15.03 0.73
C LEU A 189 -14.00 15.96 0.34
N ASP A 190 -15.21 15.68 0.81
CA ASP A 190 -16.41 16.49 0.52
C ASP A 190 -16.46 17.78 1.37
N THR A 191 -15.81 17.76 2.54
CA THR A 191 -15.74 18.93 3.43
C THR A 191 -14.68 19.93 3.00
N ALA A 192 -13.61 19.48 2.36
CA ALA A 192 -12.52 20.34 1.89
C ALA A 192 -12.97 21.29 0.75
N THR A 193 -13.87 20.84 -0.13
CA THR A 193 -14.40 21.64 -1.26
C THR A 193 -15.45 22.67 -0.86
N ARG A 194 -15.98 22.63 0.36
CA ARG A 194 -17.00 23.58 0.86
C ARG A 194 -16.41 24.74 1.66
N SER A 195 -15.08 24.80 1.79
CA SER A 195 -14.37 25.79 2.62
C SER A 195 -13.72 26.91 1.80
N ASP A 196 -13.94 26.93 0.48
CA ASP A 196 -13.46 27.95 -0.46
C ASP A 196 -14.57 28.95 -0.82
#